data_AF-A0A3B9BWL2-F1
#
_entry.id   AF-A0A3B9BWL2-F1
#
_cell.length_a   1.000
_cell.length_b   1.000
_cell.length_c   1.000
_cell.angle_alpha   90.00
_cell.angle_beta   90.00
_cell.angle_gamma   90.00
#
_symmetry.space_group_name_H-M   'P 1'
#
loop_
_entity.id
_entity.type
_entity.pdbx_description
1 polymer ?
#
loop_
_entity_poly.entity_id
_entity_poly.type
_entity_poly.pdbx_seq_one_letter_code
_entity_poly.pdbx_strand_id
1 'polypeptide(L)'
;MASTYENDLRLEEMATGENSGSWGTKTNTNLELIADAFGYGTEAITTNADTHTTTIADGTSDAGRAIYLKYTGTLDSACTITIGPNTVSKMWFIENATSGSQNIIISQGSGANITIGAGKTKIVYSDGAGAGAAFVEATDDISINSLFVDAALDANGTIKL
;
A
#
# COMPACT_ATOMS: atom_id res chain seq x y z
N MET A 1 24.76 18.16 3.55
CA MET A 1 24.42 17.22 2.46
C MET A 1 22.96 16.95 2.68
N ALA A 2 22.08 17.37 1.79
CA ALA A 2 20.65 17.42 2.11
C ALA A 2 20.11 16.08 2.61
N SER A 3 19.13 16.13 3.52
CA SER A 3 18.35 14.96 3.94
C SER A 3 17.87 14.12 2.75
N THR A 4 17.84 12.80 2.94
CA THR A 4 17.29 11.84 1.97
C THR A 4 15.99 11.23 2.48
N TYR A 5 15.25 10.58 1.58
CA TYR A 5 13.98 9.91 1.89
C TYR A 5 13.93 8.51 1.27
N GLU A 6 15.09 7.90 1.00
CA GLU A 6 15.20 6.68 0.20
C GLU A 6 14.87 5.39 0.96
N ASN A 7 14.54 5.49 2.25
CA ASN A 7 14.00 4.36 3.01
C ASN A 7 12.56 4.02 2.56
N ASP A 8 12.15 2.78 2.81
CA ASP A 8 10.85 2.23 2.40
C ASP A 8 9.63 2.97 2.96
N LEU A 9 9.83 3.74 4.03
CA LEU A 9 8.79 4.56 4.66
C LEU A 9 8.93 6.04 4.32
N ARG A 10 9.76 6.42 3.34
CA ARG A 10 9.99 7.82 2.89
C ARG A 10 10.16 8.81 4.06
N LEU A 11 10.78 8.36 5.15
CA LEU A 11 11.07 9.17 6.35
C LEU A 11 12.27 10.06 6.08
N GLU A 12 12.38 11.19 6.79
CA GLU A 12 13.55 12.07 6.63
C GLU A 12 14.79 11.44 7.27
N GLU A 13 15.78 11.08 6.46
CA GLU A 13 17.11 10.69 6.90
C GLU A 13 18.01 11.92 6.90
N MET A 14 18.11 12.55 8.08
CA MET A 14 18.89 13.77 8.26
C MET A 14 20.39 13.48 8.18
N ALA A 15 21.12 14.24 7.37
CA ALA A 15 22.57 14.12 7.32
C ALA A 15 23.27 14.76 8.54
N THR A 16 24.52 14.37 8.75
CA THR A 16 25.33 14.91 9.86
C THR A 16 25.45 16.44 9.75
N GLY A 17 25.10 17.13 10.83
CA GLY A 17 25.17 18.58 10.93
C GLY A 17 23.95 19.34 10.39
N GLU A 18 22.97 18.66 9.79
CA GLU A 18 21.72 19.29 9.33
C GLU A 18 20.68 19.39 10.44
N ASN A 19 19.63 20.20 10.19
CA ASN A 19 18.49 20.40 11.07
C ASN A 19 18.86 20.83 12.51
N SER A 20 20.02 21.45 12.72
CA SER A 20 20.42 21.99 14.03
C SER A 20 19.36 22.96 14.56
N GLY A 21 18.88 22.72 15.78
CA GLY A 21 17.77 23.48 16.38
C GLY A 21 16.36 23.05 15.93
N SER A 22 16.22 22.16 14.94
CA SER A 22 14.94 21.60 14.48
C SER A 22 14.85 20.07 14.60
N TRP A 23 15.89 19.39 15.10
CA TRP A 23 15.92 17.93 15.33
C TRP A 23 14.70 17.41 16.07
N GLY A 24 14.24 18.11 17.11
CA GLY A 24 13.06 17.72 17.87
C GLY A 24 11.81 17.66 16.99
N THR A 25 11.59 18.68 16.17
CA THR A 25 10.47 18.72 15.22
C THR A 25 10.58 17.60 14.18
N LYS A 26 11.76 17.44 13.55
CA LYS A 26 11.97 16.44 12.50
C LYS A 26 11.83 15.01 13.01
N THR A 27 12.38 14.73 14.18
CA THR A 27 12.26 13.43 14.84
C THR A 27 10.81 13.13 15.19
N ASN A 28 10.09 14.10 15.77
CA ASN A 28 8.68 13.92 16.07
C ASN A 28 7.86 13.65 14.80
N THR A 29 8.09 14.40 13.71
CA THR A 29 7.44 14.13 12.42
C THR A 29 7.71 12.70 11.95
N ASN A 30 8.97 12.23 11.96
CA ASN A 30 9.28 10.85 11.58
C ASN A 30 8.58 9.80 12.46
N LEU A 31 8.49 10.05 13.77
CA LEU A 31 7.80 9.14 14.70
C LEU A 31 6.29 9.09 14.44
N GLU A 32 5.67 10.22 14.14
CA GLU A 32 4.25 10.26 13.73
C GLU A 32 4.04 9.52 12.40
N LEU A 33 4.93 9.68 11.42
CA LEU A 33 4.83 8.96 10.14
C LEU A 33 5.02 7.44 10.29
N ILE A 34 5.81 7.00 11.28
CA ILE A 34 5.88 5.58 11.64
C ILE A 34 4.55 5.12 12.23
N ALA A 35 3.94 5.92 13.12
CA ALA A 35 2.62 5.60 13.67
C ALA A 35 1.55 5.52 12.56
N ASP A 36 1.53 6.48 11.64
CA ASP A 36 0.68 6.48 10.44
C ASP A 36 0.91 5.22 9.60
N ALA A 37 2.17 4.82 9.40
CA ALA A 37 2.53 3.64 8.62
C ALA A 37 1.98 2.33 9.19
N PHE A 38 1.81 2.22 10.51
CA PHE A 38 1.18 1.06 11.17
C PHE A 38 -0.33 1.24 11.40
N GLY A 39 -0.88 2.38 10.99
CA GLY A 39 -2.28 2.74 11.17
C GLY A 39 -3.21 2.30 10.04
N TYR A 40 -4.32 3.02 9.95
CA TYR A 40 -5.41 2.81 9.00
C TYR A 40 -5.59 4.06 8.14
N GLY A 41 -5.46 3.91 6.83
CA GLY A 41 -5.63 4.95 5.83
C GLY A 41 -6.89 4.75 5.00
N THR A 42 -7.56 5.85 4.65
CA THR A 42 -8.65 5.83 3.67
C THR A 42 -8.33 6.83 2.57
N GLU A 43 -8.40 6.37 1.33
CA GLU A 43 -8.16 7.17 0.14
C GLU A 43 -9.39 7.12 -0.78
N ALA A 44 -9.88 8.28 -1.17
CA ALA A 44 -11.03 8.38 -2.05
C ALA A 44 -10.59 8.51 -3.51
N ILE A 45 -11.10 7.63 -4.36
CA ILE A 45 -11.05 7.78 -5.82
C ILE A 45 -12.22 8.69 -6.18
N THR A 46 -11.94 9.97 -6.38
CA THR A 46 -12.95 11.02 -6.51
C THR A 46 -13.46 11.22 -7.93
N THR A 47 -12.82 10.59 -8.91
CA THR A 47 -13.20 10.60 -10.32
C THR A 47 -13.53 9.20 -10.79
N ASN A 48 -14.45 9.07 -11.75
CA ASN A 48 -14.71 7.81 -12.46
C ASN A 48 -13.60 7.56 -13.49
N ALA A 49 -12.36 7.48 -13.03
CA ALA A 49 -11.19 7.30 -13.88
C ALA A 49 -10.73 5.84 -13.85
N ASP A 50 -10.37 5.33 -15.03
CA ASP A 50 -9.75 4.01 -15.20
C ASP A 50 -8.33 3.95 -14.59
N THR A 51 -7.81 5.08 -14.12
CA THR A 51 -6.49 5.20 -13.49
C THR A 51 -6.54 6.14 -12.28
N HIS A 52 -5.82 5.78 -11.21
CA HIS A 52 -5.63 6.58 -10.01
C HIS A 52 -4.16 6.51 -9.57
N THR A 53 -3.69 7.52 -8.86
CA THR A 53 -2.32 7.54 -8.31
C THR A 53 -2.38 7.77 -6.82
N THR A 54 -1.74 6.87 -6.07
CA THR A 54 -1.48 7.03 -4.65
C THR A 54 0.00 7.31 -4.46
N THR A 55 0.32 8.40 -3.78
CA THR A 55 1.71 8.82 -3.56
C THR A 55 2.03 8.77 -2.08
N ILE A 56 3.05 7.98 -1.73
CA ILE A 56 3.70 7.99 -0.43
C ILE A 56 4.73 9.11 -0.45
N ALA A 57 4.38 10.24 0.14
CA ALA A 57 5.16 11.46 0.02
C ALA A 57 6.41 11.45 0.92
N ASP A 58 7.42 12.22 0.55
CA ASP A 58 8.62 12.39 1.36
C ASP A 58 8.30 13.20 2.62
N GLY A 59 8.54 12.61 3.79
CA GLY A 59 8.44 13.28 5.09
C GLY A 59 7.08 13.90 5.41
N THR A 60 6.00 13.45 4.75
CA THR A 60 4.67 14.06 4.83
C THR A 60 3.61 12.98 5.02
N SER A 61 2.57 13.28 5.82
CA SER A 61 1.47 12.34 6.05
C SER A 61 0.62 12.17 4.78
N ASP A 62 0.25 10.91 4.50
CA ASP A 62 -0.60 10.51 3.39
C ASP A 62 -1.30 9.18 3.74
N ALA A 63 -2.43 8.91 3.07
CA ALA A 63 -3.19 7.70 3.31
C ALA A 63 -2.44 6.43 2.84
N GLY A 64 -1.70 6.52 1.73
CA GLY A 64 -1.01 5.40 1.09
C GLY A 64 0.06 4.73 1.97
N ARG A 65 0.60 5.46 2.93
CA ARG A 65 1.60 4.96 3.89
C ARG A 65 1.03 3.93 4.86
N ALA A 66 -0.24 4.03 5.23
CA ALA A 66 -0.84 3.15 6.23
C ALA A 66 -0.75 1.67 5.83
N ILE A 67 -0.47 0.77 6.79
CA ILE A 67 -0.42 -0.68 6.53
C ILE A 67 -1.80 -1.20 6.11
N TYR A 68 -2.88 -0.63 6.62
CA TYR A 68 -4.22 -0.88 6.10
C TYR A 68 -4.65 0.30 5.24
N LEU A 69 -4.86 0.07 3.94
CA LEU A 69 -5.26 1.09 2.97
C LEU A 69 -6.61 0.73 2.37
N LYS A 70 -7.61 1.57 2.65
CA LYS A 70 -8.96 1.43 2.10
C LYS A 70 -9.18 2.42 0.96
N TYR A 71 -9.49 1.89 -0.22
CA TYR A 71 -9.98 2.71 -1.33
C TYR A 71 -11.50 2.83 -1.29
N THR A 72 -12.00 4.06 -1.44
CA THR A 72 -13.43 4.39 -1.50
C THR A 72 -13.75 5.16 -2.77
N GLY A 73 -15.03 5.32 -3.08
CA GLY A 73 -15.50 6.00 -4.30
C GLY A 73 -16.56 5.19 -5.03
N THR A 74 -16.98 5.68 -6.19
CA THR A 74 -17.90 4.99 -7.09
C THR A 74 -17.21 4.79 -8.42
N LEU A 75 -17.01 3.53 -8.81
CA LEU A 75 -16.36 3.19 -10.08
C LEU A 75 -17.41 2.72 -11.10
N ASP A 76 -17.25 3.12 -12.36
CA ASP A 76 -18.02 2.60 -13.49
C ASP A 76 -17.17 1.70 -14.42
N SER A 77 -15.87 1.64 -14.19
CA SER A 77 -14.88 0.80 -14.85
C SER A 77 -13.88 0.23 -13.82
N ALA A 78 -13.07 -0.74 -14.23
CA ALA A 78 -11.94 -1.17 -13.40
C ALA A 78 -10.88 -0.05 -13.33
N CYS A 79 -10.39 0.24 -12.14
CA CYS A 79 -9.42 1.33 -11.91
C CYS A 79 -8.02 0.77 -11.63
N THR A 80 -7.03 1.20 -12.40
CA THR A 80 -5.62 0.90 -12.12
C THR A 80 -5.05 1.93 -11.17
N ILE A 81 -4.67 1.51 -9.97
CA ILE A 81 -4.09 2.37 -8.94
C ILE A 81 -2.57 2.16 -8.92
N THR A 82 -1.84 3.18 -9.33
CA THR A 82 -0.37 3.19 -9.24
C THR A 82 0.06 3.76 -7.89
N ILE A 83 0.66 2.91 -7.05
CA ILE A 83 1.25 3.33 -5.77
C ILE A 83 2.72 3.67 -6.00
N GLY A 84 3.08 4.93 -5.77
CA GLY A 84 4.45 5.43 -5.93
C GLY A 84 5.02 6.02 -4.63
N PRO A 85 6.35 6.22 -4.54
CA PRO A 85 7.38 5.92 -5.56
C PRO A 85 7.56 4.43 -5.86
N ASN A 86 8.12 4.10 -7.02
CA ASN A 86 8.39 2.71 -7.43
C ASN A 86 9.60 2.08 -6.74
N THR A 87 10.24 2.81 -5.82
CA THR A 87 11.30 2.35 -4.93
C THR A 87 10.78 1.92 -3.57
N VAL A 88 9.50 2.16 -3.25
CA VAL A 88 8.91 1.72 -1.99
C VAL A 88 8.76 0.20 -2.00
N SER A 89 9.43 -0.48 -1.06
CA SER A 89 9.27 -1.90 -0.76
C SER A 89 8.54 -2.05 0.59
N LYS A 90 7.24 -2.35 0.57
CA LYS A 90 6.42 -2.41 1.80
C LYS A 90 5.27 -3.40 1.67
N MET A 91 4.74 -3.85 2.82
CA MET A 91 3.52 -4.65 2.91
C MET A 91 2.28 -3.80 3.23
N TRP A 92 1.14 -4.21 2.69
CA TRP A 92 -0.18 -3.65 2.95
C TRP A 92 -1.28 -4.73 3.07
N PHE A 93 -2.33 -4.36 3.78
CA PHE A 93 -3.68 -4.85 3.58
C PHE A 93 -4.41 -3.81 2.74
N ILE A 94 -4.83 -4.16 1.53
CA ILE A 94 -5.55 -3.23 0.65
C ILE A 94 -7.00 -3.68 0.53
N GLU A 95 -7.93 -2.81 0.94
CA GLU A 95 -9.37 -3.01 0.84
C GLU A 95 -9.92 -2.23 -0.36
N ASN A 96 -10.59 -2.94 -1.26
CA ASN A 96 -11.46 -2.33 -2.26
C ASN A 96 -12.85 -2.12 -1.65
N ALA A 97 -13.07 -0.94 -1.07
CA ALA A 97 -14.37 -0.53 -0.53
C ALA A 97 -15.15 0.39 -1.48
N THR A 98 -14.81 0.41 -2.76
CA THR A 98 -15.53 1.21 -3.75
C THR A 98 -16.91 0.60 -4.03
N SER A 99 -17.86 1.45 -4.42
CA SER A 99 -19.13 1.01 -4.99
C SER A 99 -19.05 0.89 -6.52
N GLY A 100 -20.10 0.37 -7.16
CA GLY A 100 -20.15 0.15 -8.60
C GLY A 100 -19.70 -1.24 -9.06
N SER A 101 -19.33 -2.11 -8.13
CA SER A 101 -18.96 -3.53 -8.37
C SER A 101 -17.75 -3.74 -9.29
N GLN A 102 -16.83 -2.76 -9.33
CA GLN A 102 -15.63 -2.82 -10.16
C GLN A 102 -14.40 -3.25 -9.37
N ASN A 103 -13.42 -3.78 -10.11
CA ASN A 103 -12.12 -4.15 -9.56
C ASN A 103 -11.21 -2.92 -9.44
N ILE A 104 -10.31 -2.96 -8.46
CA ILE A 104 -9.10 -2.15 -8.48
C ILE A 104 -7.90 -3.04 -8.85
N ILE A 105 -6.99 -2.50 -9.64
CA ILE A 105 -5.73 -3.14 -10.02
C ILE A 105 -4.60 -2.34 -9.39
N ILE A 106 -3.91 -2.93 -8.43
CA ILE A 106 -2.78 -2.30 -7.75
C ILE A 106 -1.51 -2.53 -8.55
N SER A 107 -0.81 -1.44 -8.89
CA SER A 107 0.41 -1.45 -9.68
C SER A 107 1.53 -0.63 -9.05
N GLN A 108 2.75 -1.06 -9.32
CA GLN A 108 3.98 -0.30 -9.11
C GLN A 108 4.88 -0.62 -10.30
N GLY A 109 5.58 0.36 -10.89
CA GLY A 109 6.49 0.11 -12.00
C GLY A 109 5.84 -0.61 -13.20
N SER A 110 6.62 -1.46 -13.88
CA SER A 110 6.20 -2.26 -15.04
C SER A 110 6.05 -3.75 -14.77
N GLY A 111 6.25 -4.19 -13.52
CA GLY A 111 6.13 -5.58 -13.11
C GLY A 111 4.69 -6.04 -12.90
N ALA A 112 4.52 -7.13 -12.13
CA ALA A 112 3.22 -7.73 -11.89
C ALA A 112 2.27 -6.80 -11.10
N ASN A 113 0.97 -6.93 -11.36
CA ASN A 113 -0.09 -6.18 -10.70
C ASN A 113 -1.01 -7.13 -9.92
N ILE A 114 -1.68 -6.62 -8.89
CA ILE A 114 -2.66 -7.38 -8.11
C ILE A 114 -4.07 -6.83 -8.33
N THR A 115 -5.00 -7.72 -8.72
CA THR A 115 -6.43 -7.38 -8.82
C THR A 115 -7.15 -7.67 -7.50
N ILE A 116 -7.92 -6.69 -7.03
CA ILE A 116 -8.77 -6.76 -5.83
C ILE A 116 -10.21 -6.46 -6.24
N GLY A 117 -11.08 -7.46 -6.11
CA GLY A 117 -12.51 -7.31 -6.42
C GLY A 117 -13.26 -6.42 -5.43
N ALA A 118 -14.40 -5.89 -5.84
CA ALA A 118 -15.24 -5.04 -4.98
C ALA A 118 -15.60 -5.75 -3.66
N GLY A 119 -15.42 -5.04 -2.54
CA GLY A 119 -15.67 -5.54 -1.19
C GLY A 119 -14.67 -6.58 -0.69
N LYS A 120 -13.53 -6.75 -1.38
CA LYS A 120 -12.47 -7.69 -0.99
C LYS A 120 -11.25 -6.94 -0.44
N THR A 121 -10.50 -7.65 0.39
CA THR A 121 -9.20 -7.22 0.92
C THR A 121 -8.14 -8.24 0.53
N LYS A 122 -6.95 -7.78 0.13
CA LYS A 122 -5.78 -8.64 -0.08
C LYS A 122 -4.60 -8.20 0.77
N ILE A 123 -3.79 -9.18 1.18
CA ILE A 123 -2.47 -8.94 1.79
C ILE A 123 -1.46 -8.93 0.65
N VAL A 124 -0.83 -7.79 0.43
CA VAL A 124 0.08 -7.58 -0.70
C VAL A 124 1.35 -6.90 -0.25
N TYR A 125 2.41 -7.02 -1.02
CA TYR A 125 3.59 -6.18 -0.86
C TYR A 125 4.13 -5.75 -2.21
N SER A 126 4.86 -4.65 -2.20
CA SER A 126 5.64 -4.18 -3.34
C SER A 126 7.11 -4.50 -3.12
N ASP A 127 7.87 -4.76 -4.19
CA ASP A 127 9.29 -5.09 -4.12
C ASP A 127 10.24 -3.89 -4.28
N GLY A 128 9.71 -2.71 -4.65
CA GLY A 128 10.50 -1.49 -4.77
C GLY A 128 11.61 -1.54 -5.82
N ALA A 129 11.54 -2.43 -6.82
CA ALA A 129 12.62 -2.63 -7.79
C ALA A 129 12.76 -1.50 -8.86
N GLY A 130 12.24 -0.31 -8.58
CA GLY A 130 12.29 0.84 -9.48
C GLY A 130 11.41 0.64 -10.72
N ALA A 131 11.99 0.81 -11.91
CA ALA A 131 11.21 0.73 -13.16
C ALA A 131 10.54 -0.65 -13.38
N GLY A 132 11.15 -1.72 -12.87
CA GLY A 132 10.63 -3.08 -12.95
C GLY A 132 9.89 -3.55 -11.71
N ALA A 133 9.57 -2.63 -10.79
CA ALA A 133 8.88 -2.98 -9.55
C ALA A 133 7.57 -3.70 -9.79
N ALA A 134 7.14 -4.52 -8.83
CA ALA A 134 5.96 -5.35 -8.91
C ALA A 134 5.21 -5.38 -7.58
N PHE A 135 3.90 -5.65 -7.65
CA PHE A 135 3.11 -6.11 -6.51
C PHE A 135 2.99 -7.62 -6.50
N VAL A 136 3.02 -8.18 -5.29
CA VAL A 136 2.85 -9.62 -5.03
C VAL A 136 1.78 -9.82 -3.97
N GLU A 137 0.94 -10.83 -4.15
CA GLU A 137 -0.01 -11.26 -3.12
C GLU A 137 0.69 -12.19 -2.13
N ALA A 138 0.80 -11.74 -0.88
CA ALA A 138 1.57 -12.44 0.16
C ALA A 138 0.98 -13.81 0.53
N THR A 139 -0.28 -14.06 0.15
CA THR A 139 -1.03 -15.26 0.51
C THR A 139 -1.06 -16.33 -0.58
N ASP A 140 -0.48 -16.09 -1.75
CA ASP A 140 -0.56 -17.02 -2.89
C ASP A 140 0.16 -18.36 -2.60
N ASP A 141 1.32 -18.31 -1.94
CA ASP A 141 2.16 -19.48 -1.61
C ASP A 141 2.42 -19.61 -0.09
N ILE A 142 1.42 -19.33 0.75
CA ILE A 142 1.59 -19.37 2.20
C ILE A 142 1.64 -20.81 2.76
N SER A 143 2.69 -21.12 3.53
CA SER A 143 2.78 -22.39 4.28
C SER A 143 2.18 -22.22 5.68
N ILE A 144 1.17 -23.02 5.99
CA ILE A 144 0.47 -23.01 7.27
C ILE A 144 0.49 -24.40 7.91
N ASN A 145 0.93 -24.48 9.17
CA ASN A 145 1.00 -25.75 9.90
C ASN A 145 -0.39 -26.32 10.23
N SER A 146 -1.34 -25.44 10.55
CA SER A 146 -2.71 -25.79 10.88
C SER A 146 -3.63 -24.61 10.62
N LEU A 147 -4.76 -24.85 9.93
CA LEU A 147 -5.81 -23.85 9.70
C LEU A 147 -7.07 -24.25 10.47
N PHE A 148 -7.59 -23.35 11.30
CA PHE A 148 -8.88 -23.51 11.98
C PHE A 148 -9.88 -22.51 11.40
N VAL A 149 -11.06 -22.98 11.00
CA VAL A 149 -12.16 -22.17 10.47
C VAL A 149 -13.39 -22.41 11.33
N ASP A 150 -13.80 -21.41 12.11
CA ASP A 150 -14.93 -21.48 13.05
C ASP A 150 -16.31 -21.40 12.36
N ALA A 151 -16.32 -20.93 11.11
CA ALA A 151 -17.52 -20.71 10.31
C ALA A 151 -17.42 -21.41 8.94
N ALA A 152 -17.93 -20.77 7.89
CA ALA A 152 -17.88 -21.31 6.53
C ALA A 152 -16.55 -20.98 5.85
N LEU A 153 -15.98 -21.96 5.15
CA LEU A 153 -14.94 -21.76 4.13
C LEU A 153 -15.60 -21.69 2.76
N ASP A 154 -15.48 -20.55 2.09
CA ASP A 154 -15.83 -20.40 0.67
C ASP A 154 -14.56 -20.58 -0.17
N ALA A 155 -14.47 -21.70 -0.89
CA ALA A 155 -13.34 -22.04 -1.72
C ALA A 155 -13.78 -22.17 -3.17
N ASN A 156 -13.21 -21.34 -4.04
CA ASN A 156 -13.37 -21.48 -5.48
C ASN A 156 -12.30 -22.44 -6.01
N GLY A 157 -12.71 -23.64 -6.42
CA GLY A 157 -11.83 -24.63 -7.04
C GLY A 157 -11.64 -25.91 -6.21
N THR A 158 -10.52 -26.59 -6.44
CA THR A 158 -10.21 -27.86 -5.76
C THR A 158 -9.34 -27.61 -4.53
N ILE A 159 -9.82 -28.03 -3.36
CA ILE A 159 -8.99 -28.10 -2.16
C ILE A 159 -8.21 -29.41 -2.21
N LYS A 160 -6.88 -29.32 -2.23
CA LYS A 160 -5.97 -30.47 -2.10
C LYS A 160 -5.41 -30.45 -0.67
N LEU A 161 -5.82 -31.43 0.14
CA LEU A 161 -5.33 -31.63 1.51
C LEU A 161 -4.24 -32.71 1.53
#